data_AF-A0A820KYG5-F1
#
_entry.id   AF-A0A820KYG5-F1
#
_cell.length_a   1.000
_cell.length_b   1.000
_cell.length_c   1.000
_cell.angle_alpha   90.00
_cell.angle_beta   90.00
_cell.angle_gamma   90.00
#
_symmetry.space_group_name_H-M   'P 1'
#
loop_
_entity.id
_entity.type
_entity.pdbx_description
1 polymer ?
#
loop_
_entity_poly.entity_id
_entity_poly.type
_entity_poly.pdbx_seq_one_letter_code
_entity_poly.pdbx_strand_id
1 'polypeptide(L)'
;LVCGQNEIFKTCGSPCISTCTYKPDICIAMCSTGCFCKEGYVRESNKTGSSCIKQEDCENVNVLPTCAENEEFLTCGSACPPTCNDWSYPLPKQPTPCIMMCKRGCFCKNGLYRSKDGKCVKPEECCGKNEVFTSCGSACVETCNNKPDMCTDQCVAGCFCGRPNHVRLNNNTNSLCIPPNECPK
;
A
#
# COMPACT_ATOMS: atom_id res chain seq x y z
N LEU A 1 -20.59 16.67 -33.12
CA LEU A 1 -20.63 15.92 -31.85
C LEU A 1 -21.66 16.59 -30.97
N VAL A 2 -22.69 15.87 -30.51
CA VAL A 2 -23.75 16.44 -29.65
C VAL A 2 -23.50 15.92 -28.25
N CYS A 3 -23.31 16.81 -27.28
CA CYS A 3 -23.12 16.43 -25.87
C CYS A 3 -24.46 16.25 -25.16
N GLY A 4 -24.47 15.48 -24.07
CA GLY A 4 -25.65 15.22 -23.27
C GLY A 4 -26.11 16.42 -22.45
N GLN A 5 -27.16 16.22 -21.65
CA GLN A 5 -27.67 17.25 -20.75
C GLN A 5 -26.59 17.64 -19.72
N ASN A 6 -26.46 18.95 -19.49
CA ASN A 6 -25.45 19.54 -18.60
C ASN A 6 -24.00 19.25 -18.97
N GLU A 7 -23.74 18.82 -20.21
CA GLU A 7 -22.40 18.69 -20.77
C GLU A 7 -22.09 19.85 -21.74
N ILE A 8 -20.80 20.11 -21.94
CA ILE A 8 -20.26 21.06 -22.90
C ILE A 8 -19.12 20.38 -23.68
N PHE A 9 -19.13 20.56 -24.99
CA PHE A 9 -18.03 20.10 -25.84
C PHE A 9 -16.81 21.01 -25.64
N LYS A 10 -15.66 20.44 -25.30
CA LYS A 10 -14.38 21.15 -25.25
C LYS A 10 -13.37 20.42 -26.11
N THR A 11 -12.59 21.16 -26.88
CA THR A 11 -11.39 20.65 -27.55
C THR A 11 -10.26 20.42 -26.55
N CYS A 12 -10.29 21.12 -25.42
CA CYS A 12 -9.33 21.05 -24.34
C CYS A 12 -10.10 21.05 -23.00
N GLY A 13 -10.38 19.87 -22.46
CA GLY A 13 -10.96 19.67 -21.13
C GLY A 13 -10.07 18.81 -20.24
N SER A 14 -10.29 18.90 -18.93
CA SER A 14 -9.55 18.09 -17.96
C SER A 14 -9.91 16.61 -18.12
N PRO A 15 -8.91 15.71 -18.24
CA PRO A 15 -9.17 14.28 -18.27
C PRO A 15 -9.61 13.74 -16.90
N CYS A 16 -9.45 14.50 -15.82
CA CYS A 16 -9.88 14.10 -14.50
C CYS A 16 -11.38 14.32 -14.34
N ILE A 17 -12.11 13.22 -14.17
CA ILE A 17 -13.56 13.21 -14.02
C ILE A 17 -13.89 13.45 -12.54
N SER A 18 -14.60 14.54 -12.25
CA SER A 18 -15.26 14.72 -10.97
C SER A 18 -16.58 13.95 -10.97
N THR A 19 -16.80 13.13 -9.95
CA THR A 19 -18.06 12.43 -9.71
C THR A 19 -18.68 12.82 -8.38
N CYS A 20 -19.89 12.35 -8.12
CA CYS A 20 -20.56 12.55 -6.83
C CYS A 20 -19.72 12.14 -5.61
N THR A 21 -18.90 11.09 -5.73
CA THR A 21 -18.09 10.55 -4.63
C THR A 21 -16.61 10.93 -4.73
N TYR A 22 -16.18 11.55 -5.82
CA TYR A 22 -14.78 11.86 -6.07
C TYR A 22 -14.60 13.22 -6.70
N LYS A 23 -13.83 14.05 -6.00
CA LYS A 23 -13.24 15.27 -6.55
C LYS A 23 -11.71 15.09 -6.57
N PRO A 24 -11.05 15.06 -7.75
CA PRO A 24 -9.60 15.00 -7.82
C PRO A 24 -8.96 16.28 -7.28
N ASP A 25 -8.11 16.16 -6.24
CA ASP A 25 -7.32 17.28 -5.70
C ASP A 25 -6.12 17.64 -6.58
N ILE A 26 -5.53 16.62 -7.22
CA ILE A 26 -4.43 16.75 -8.17
C ILE A 26 -4.90 16.17 -9.49
N CYS A 27 -4.73 16.94 -10.56
CA CYS A 27 -5.00 16.49 -11.91
C CYS A 27 -3.78 16.73 -12.79
N ILE A 28 -3.52 15.82 -13.72
CA ILE A 28 -2.49 16.02 -14.73
C ILE A 28 -2.87 17.21 -15.62
N ALA A 29 -1.91 18.10 -15.90
CA ALA A 29 -2.09 19.25 -16.78
C ALA A 29 -2.07 18.87 -18.27
N MET A 30 -2.75 17.78 -18.63
CA MET A 30 -3.01 17.38 -20.00
C MET A 30 -4.46 17.69 -20.34
N CYS A 31 -4.75 17.86 -21.63
CA CYS A 31 -6.11 18.07 -22.09
C CYS A 31 -6.58 16.93 -22.97
N SER A 32 -7.89 16.64 -22.88
CA SER A 32 -8.57 15.75 -23.80
C SER A 32 -9.70 16.49 -24.51
N THR A 33 -9.98 16.08 -25.75
CA THR A 33 -11.14 16.56 -26.50
C THR A 33 -12.35 15.68 -26.19
N GLY A 34 -13.51 16.27 -25.92
CA GLY A 34 -14.73 15.51 -25.61
C GLY A 34 -15.84 16.34 -24.98
N CYS A 35 -16.84 15.65 -24.41
CA CYS A 35 -17.93 16.23 -23.63
C CYS A 35 -17.59 16.17 -22.14
N PHE A 36 -17.66 17.33 -21.48
CA PHE A 36 -17.35 17.50 -20.07
C PHE A 36 -18.55 18.09 -19.35
N CYS A 37 -18.74 17.76 -18.07
CA CYS A 37 -19.78 18.42 -17.27
C CYS A 37 -19.53 19.93 -17.24
N LYS A 38 -20.62 20.71 -17.31
CA LYS A 38 -20.59 22.16 -17.09
C LYS A 38 -20.09 22.47 -15.68
N GLU A 39 -19.62 23.70 -15.47
CA GLU A 39 -19.21 24.15 -14.15
C GLU A 39 -20.35 24.01 -13.13
N GLY A 40 -20.05 23.50 -11.93
CA GLY A 40 -21.05 23.18 -10.91
C GLY A 40 -21.72 21.80 -11.05
N TYR A 41 -21.45 21.06 -12.14
CA TYR A 41 -21.96 19.70 -12.36
C TYR A 41 -20.86 18.65 -12.21
N VAL A 42 -21.22 17.48 -11.68
CA VAL A 42 -20.36 16.31 -11.55
C VAL A 42 -21.02 15.09 -12.19
N ARG A 43 -20.22 14.12 -12.62
CA ARG A 43 -20.75 12.87 -13.15
C ARG A 43 -21.37 12.05 -12.00
N GLU A 44 -22.55 11.51 -12.23
CA GLU A 44 -23.22 10.65 -11.25
C GLU A 44 -22.35 9.44 -10.84
N SER A 45 -21.62 8.84 -11.80
CA SER A 45 -20.71 7.72 -11.53
C SER A 45 -19.50 7.72 -12.47
N ASN A 46 -18.56 6.80 -12.26
CA ASN A 46 -17.42 6.60 -13.16
C ASN A 46 -17.77 5.83 -14.45
N LYS A 47 -19.04 5.45 -14.64
CA LYS A 47 -19.48 4.76 -15.86
C LYS A 47 -19.40 5.71 -17.04
N THR A 48 -18.88 5.22 -18.16
CA THR A 48 -18.82 5.99 -19.41
C THR A 48 -20.22 6.48 -19.80
N GLY A 49 -20.37 7.79 -20.00
CA GLY A 49 -21.65 8.40 -20.37
C GLY A 49 -22.64 8.61 -19.23
N SER A 50 -22.24 8.51 -17.96
CA SER A 50 -23.12 8.86 -16.83
C SER A 50 -23.56 10.32 -16.89
N SER A 51 -24.77 10.61 -16.44
CA SER A 51 -25.36 11.95 -16.41
C SER A 51 -24.53 12.93 -15.58
N CYS A 52 -24.53 14.20 -16.00
CA CYS A 52 -23.98 15.32 -15.23
C CYS A 52 -25.10 15.93 -14.38
N ILE A 53 -25.00 15.76 -13.06
CA ILE A 53 -25.96 16.28 -12.06
C ILE A 53 -25.26 17.29 -11.17
N LYS A 54 -26.01 18.11 -10.42
CA LYS A 54 -25.38 19.01 -9.46
C LYS A 54 -24.85 18.24 -8.27
N GLN A 55 -23.82 18.77 -7.62
CA GLN A 55 -23.24 18.16 -6.42
C GLN A 55 -24.27 17.99 -5.27
N GLU A 56 -25.24 18.90 -5.16
CA GLU A 56 -26.33 18.86 -4.17
C GLU A 56 -27.36 17.75 -4.45
N ASP A 57 -27.48 17.31 -5.71
CA ASP A 57 -28.42 16.28 -6.15
C ASP A 57 -27.82 14.86 -6.09
N CYS A 58 -26.57 14.74 -5.65
CA CYS A 58 -25.92 13.45 -5.50
C CYS A 58 -26.62 12.65 -4.38
N GLU A 59 -27.38 11.61 -4.73
CA GLU A 59 -27.87 10.66 -3.75
C GLU A 59 -26.68 9.88 -3.16
N ASN A 60 -26.63 9.72 -1.83
CA ASN A 60 -25.55 9.02 -1.10
C ASN A 60 -24.18 9.74 -1.06
N VAL A 61 -24.14 11.06 -0.87
CA VAL A 61 -22.89 11.86 -0.72
C VAL A 61 -21.96 11.37 0.41
N ASN A 62 -22.47 10.61 1.38
CA ASN A 62 -21.75 10.27 2.62
C ASN A 62 -21.43 8.79 2.82
N VAL A 63 -21.55 7.95 1.79
CA VAL A 63 -21.02 6.58 1.91
C VAL A 63 -19.56 6.59 1.46
N LEU A 64 -18.68 7.13 2.31
CA LEU A 64 -17.28 6.73 2.28
C LEU A 64 -17.27 5.19 2.27
N PRO A 65 -16.53 4.55 1.34
CA PRO A 65 -16.47 3.09 1.32
C PRO A 65 -16.12 2.58 2.71
N THR A 66 -16.97 1.71 3.27
CA THR A 66 -16.69 1.11 4.56
C THR A 66 -15.45 0.24 4.43
N CYS A 67 -14.36 0.66 5.07
CA CYS A 67 -13.14 -0.11 5.12
C CYS A 67 -13.21 -1.20 6.19
N ALA A 68 -12.35 -2.20 6.07
CA ALA A 68 -12.27 -3.26 7.06
C ALA A 68 -11.75 -2.72 8.40
N GLU A 69 -11.79 -3.57 9.43
CA GLU A 69 -11.16 -3.25 10.71
C GLU A 69 -9.69 -2.85 10.50
N ASN A 70 -9.25 -1.81 11.23
CA ASN A 70 -7.89 -1.28 11.18
C ASN A 70 -7.46 -0.67 9.84
N GLU A 71 -8.41 -0.40 8.96
CA GLU A 71 -8.20 0.36 7.74
C GLU A 71 -8.78 1.78 7.84
N GLU A 72 -8.26 2.68 7.02
CA GLU A 72 -8.79 4.01 6.78
C GLU A 72 -8.94 4.27 5.28
N PHE A 73 -10.02 4.97 4.92
CA PHE A 73 -10.25 5.34 3.54
C PHE A 73 -9.40 6.57 3.18
N LEU A 74 -8.52 6.43 2.18
CA LEU A 74 -7.75 7.55 1.65
C LEU A 74 -8.14 7.82 0.21
N THR A 75 -8.38 9.10 -0.11
CA THR A 75 -8.56 9.58 -1.49
C THR A 75 -7.24 9.55 -2.27
N CYS A 76 -6.12 9.70 -1.56
CA CYS A 76 -4.76 9.53 -2.06
C CYS A 76 -3.92 8.78 -1.01
N GLY A 77 -3.78 7.47 -1.15
CA GLY A 77 -2.80 6.65 -0.45
C GLY A 77 -1.65 6.23 -1.37
N SER A 78 -0.57 5.68 -0.78
CA SER A 78 0.59 5.20 -1.52
C SER A 78 0.22 4.10 -2.52
N ALA A 79 0.81 4.11 -3.73
CA ALA A 79 0.71 2.99 -4.67
C ALA A 79 1.41 1.71 -4.16
N CYS A 80 2.30 1.85 -3.18
CA CYS A 80 3.03 0.78 -2.51
C CYS A 80 2.78 0.91 -1.00
N PRO A 81 1.59 0.51 -0.52
CA PRO A 81 1.30 0.53 0.90
C PRO A 81 2.19 -0.47 1.65
N PRO A 82 2.50 -0.21 2.93
CA PRO A 82 3.34 -1.09 3.72
C PRO A 82 2.70 -2.47 3.91
N THR A 83 3.51 -3.51 3.80
CA THR A 83 3.12 -4.92 3.92
C THR A 83 4.02 -5.65 4.91
N CYS A 84 3.58 -6.80 5.42
CA CYS A 84 4.42 -7.59 6.33
C CYS A 84 5.75 -8.06 5.70
N ASN A 85 5.87 -8.08 4.37
CA ASN A 85 7.14 -8.39 3.70
C ASN A 85 8.20 -7.29 3.93
N ASP A 86 7.79 -6.07 4.28
CA ASP A 86 8.71 -4.97 4.59
C ASP A 86 9.46 -5.21 5.91
N TRP A 87 8.99 -6.12 6.76
CA TRP A 87 9.65 -6.51 8.01
C TRP A 87 10.43 -7.82 7.91
N SER A 88 10.46 -8.49 6.76
CA SER A 88 11.28 -9.68 6.57
C SER A 88 12.77 -9.31 6.63
N TYR A 89 13.54 -10.00 7.46
CA TYR A 89 14.99 -9.80 7.55
C TYR A 89 15.77 -11.03 7.03
N PRO A 90 16.86 -10.92 6.27
CA PRO A 90 17.39 -9.69 5.69
C PRO A 90 16.35 -9.01 4.79
N LEU A 91 16.38 -7.68 4.71
CA LEU A 91 15.51 -6.94 3.81
C LEU A 91 15.79 -7.34 2.35
N PRO A 92 14.80 -7.22 1.45
CA PRO A 92 15.01 -7.42 0.02
C PRO A 92 16.21 -6.59 -0.47
N LYS A 93 17.09 -7.22 -1.26
CA LYS A 93 18.34 -6.60 -1.75
C LYS A 93 18.15 -5.31 -2.55
N GLN A 94 16.94 -5.04 -3.03
CA GLN A 94 16.61 -3.79 -3.71
C GLN A 94 15.29 -3.24 -3.16
N PRO A 95 15.23 -1.95 -2.79
CA PRO A 95 13.96 -1.32 -2.47
C PRO A 95 13.10 -1.32 -3.74
N THR A 96 11.90 -1.88 -3.65
CA THR A 96 10.94 -1.86 -4.76
C THR A 96 10.67 -0.41 -5.11
N PRO A 97 11.01 0.07 -6.33
CA PRO A 97 10.75 1.44 -6.72
C PRO A 97 9.25 1.72 -6.61
N CYS A 98 8.88 2.71 -5.80
CA CYS A 98 7.49 3.09 -5.67
C CYS A 98 7.18 4.28 -6.57
N ILE A 99 6.16 4.13 -7.42
CA ILE A 99 5.63 5.25 -8.18
C ILE A 99 4.90 6.21 -7.22
N MET A 100 5.16 7.51 -7.36
CA MET A 100 4.53 8.55 -6.54
C MET A 100 3.09 8.86 -6.98
N MET A 101 2.34 7.85 -7.43
CA MET A 101 0.94 7.99 -7.84
C MET A 101 0.01 7.72 -6.66
N CYS A 102 -0.97 8.60 -6.49
CA CYS A 102 -2.06 8.40 -5.54
C CYS A 102 -2.92 7.20 -5.95
N LYS A 103 -3.09 6.23 -5.06
CA LYS A 103 -4.17 5.23 -5.15
C LYS A 103 -5.28 5.57 -4.18
N ARG A 104 -6.51 5.56 -4.66
CA ARG A 104 -7.71 5.72 -3.83
C ARG A 104 -8.15 4.35 -3.32
N GLY A 105 -8.55 4.26 -2.05
CA GLY A 105 -9.02 3.01 -1.46
C GLY A 105 -8.89 2.95 0.05
N CYS A 106 -9.05 1.74 0.58
CA CYS A 106 -8.80 1.45 1.99
C CYS A 106 -7.35 1.05 2.20
N PHE A 107 -6.69 1.71 3.16
CA PHE A 107 -5.30 1.50 3.51
C PHE A 107 -5.19 1.13 4.97
N CYS A 108 -4.14 0.40 5.33
CA CYS A 108 -3.86 0.15 6.74
C CYS A 108 -3.60 1.48 7.45
N LYS A 109 -4.22 1.66 8.62
CA LYS A 109 -3.96 2.82 9.48
C LYS A 109 -2.47 2.91 9.80
N ASN A 110 -2.01 4.13 10.09
CA ASN A 110 -0.60 4.38 10.41
C ASN A 110 -0.03 3.40 11.45
N GLY A 111 1.16 2.85 11.16
CA GLY A 111 1.83 1.86 12.00
C GLY A 111 1.39 0.40 11.80
N LEU A 112 0.39 0.14 10.94
CA LEU A 112 -0.07 -1.20 10.60
C LEU A 112 0.38 -1.61 9.21
N TYR A 113 0.56 -2.91 9.04
CA TYR A 113 1.11 -3.53 7.84
C TYR A 113 0.12 -4.54 7.29
N ARG A 114 -0.02 -4.57 5.97
CA ARG A 114 -0.93 -5.52 5.32
C ARG A 114 -0.33 -6.92 5.35
N SER A 115 -1.02 -7.86 6.00
CA SER A 115 -0.67 -9.27 6.02
C SER A 115 -1.00 -9.96 4.69
N LYS A 116 -0.53 -11.20 4.52
CA LYS A 116 -0.85 -12.02 3.34
C LYS A 116 -2.36 -12.34 3.22
N ASP A 117 -3.08 -12.34 4.34
CA ASP A 117 -4.52 -12.54 4.40
C ASP A 117 -5.33 -11.26 4.14
N GLY A 118 -4.63 -10.14 3.84
CA GLY A 118 -5.25 -8.86 3.53
C GLY A 118 -5.70 -8.05 4.75
N LYS A 119 -5.39 -8.50 5.98
CA LYS A 119 -5.69 -7.79 7.23
C LYS A 119 -4.57 -6.80 7.58
N CYS A 120 -4.92 -5.72 8.27
CA CYS A 120 -3.95 -4.78 8.81
C CYS A 120 -3.58 -5.17 10.23
N VAL A 121 -2.30 -5.49 10.43
CA VAL A 121 -1.78 -6.04 11.69
C VAL A 121 -0.57 -5.24 12.16
N LYS A 122 -0.20 -5.39 13.43
CA LYS A 122 1.02 -4.75 13.96
C LYS A 122 2.28 -5.48 13.47
N PRO A 123 3.46 -4.83 13.50
CA PRO A 123 4.72 -5.47 13.09
C PRO A 123 5.03 -6.79 13.80
N GLU A 124 4.66 -6.92 15.08
CA GLU A 124 4.89 -8.14 15.86
C GLU A 124 4.10 -9.34 15.32
N GLU A 125 2.97 -9.08 14.65
CA GLU A 125 2.11 -10.09 14.03
C GLU A 125 2.54 -10.42 12.59
N CYS A 126 3.51 -9.69 12.04
CA CYS A 126 4.06 -9.96 10.71
C CYS A 126 5.13 -11.06 10.71
N CYS A 127 5.72 -11.35 11.88
CA CYS A 127 6.84 -12.28 11.97
C CYS A 127 6.39 -13.74 11.85
N GLY A 128 7.24 -14.55 11.21
CA GLY A 128 7.04 -15.97 11.04
C GLY A 128 7.30 -16.78 12.31
N LYS A 129 7.13 -18.09 12.21
CA LYS A 129 7.41 -19.01 13.32
C LYS A 129 8.88 -18.88 13.76
N ASN A 130 9.09 -18.78 15.07
CA ASN A 130 10.39 -18.61 15.72
C ASN A 130 11.12 -17.30 15.36
N GLU A 131 10.41 -16.34 14.79
CA GLU A 131 10.89 -14.97 14.60
C GLU A 131 10.35 -14.06 15.69
N VAL A 132 11.12 -13.03 16.02
CA VAL A 132 10.77 -11.99 16.98
C VAL A 132 10.96 -10.65 16.28
N PHE A 133 9.93 -9.81 16.33
CA PHE A 133 10.06 -8.43 15.90
C PHE A 133 10.95 -7.65 16.88
N THR A 134 11.91 -6.91 16.36
CA THR A 134 12.62 -5.89 17.13
C THR A 134 12.80 -4.65 16.28
N SER A 135 12.67 -3.49 16.90
CA SER A 135 13.02 -2.19 16.30
C SER A 135 14.53 -2.00 16.16
N CYS A 136 15.32 -2.81 16.88
CA CYS A 136 16.77 -2.76 16.86
C CYS A 136 17.35 -4.18 16.92
N GLY A 137 17.38 -4.85 15.77
CA GLY A 137 18.08 -6.11 15.58
C GLY A 137 19.43 -5.91 14.90
N SER A 138 20.28 -6.94 14.98
CA SER A 138 21.58 -6.92 14.32
C SER A 138 21.41 -7.01 12.80
N ALA A 139 22.05 -6.10 12.06
CA ALA A 139 22.16 -6.23 10.61
C ALA A 139 22.94 -7.50 10.16
N CYS A 140 23.58 -8.19 11.11
CA CYS A 140 24.35 -9.40 10.89
C CYS A 140 23.45 -10.64 10.94
N VAL A 141 23.12 -11.20 9.77
CA VAL A 141 22.32 -12.42 9.68
C VAL A 141 23.19 -13.64 9.98
N GLU A 142 22.86 -14.36 11.04
CA GLU A 142 23.39 -15.70 11.29
C GLU A 142 22.52 -16.75 10.60
N THR A 143 23.17 -17.62 9.83
CA THR A 143 22.53 -18.75 9.16
C THR A 143 23.28 -20.06 9.47
N CYS A 144 22.69 -21.20 9.13
CA CYS A 144 23.36 -22.50 9.25
C CYS A 144 24.75 -22.55 8.57
N ASN A 145 24.89 -21.89 7.42
CA ASN A 145 26.12 -21.93 6.61
C ASN A 145 27.00 -20.68 6.75
N ASN A 146 26.55 -19.70 7.55
CA ASN A 146 27.25 -18.44 7.70
C ASN A 146 27.10 -17.94 9.14
N LYS A 147 28.21 -17.98 9.88
CA LYS A 147 28.34 -17.40 11.20
C LYS A 147 29.39 -16.29 11.12
N PRO A 148 28.99 -15.03 10.96
CA PRO A 148 29.96 -13.93 10.84
C PRO A 148 30.74 -13.76 12.14
N ASP A 149 32.07 -13.66 12.05
CA ASP A 149 32.95 -13.44 13.21
C ASP A 149 32.86 -11.99 13.75
N MET A 150 32.52 -11.04 12.88
CA MET A 150 32.35 -9.63 13.21
C MET A 150 31.04 -9.12 12.63
N CYS A 151 30.31 -8.38 13.47
CA CYS A 151 29.04 -7.75 13.10
C CYS A 151 29.16 -6.24 13.30
N THR A 152 28.58 -5.46 12.40
CA THR A 152 28.47 -4.01 12.57
C THR A 152 27.44 -3.67 13.66
N ASP A 153 27.64 -2.58 14.39
CA ASP A 153 26.66 -2.02 15.35
C ASP A 153 25.43 -1.38 14.69
N GLN A 154 25.18 -1.70 13.42
CA GLN A 154 24.00 -1.25 12.69
C GLN A 154 22.74 -1.90 13.27
N CYS A 155 21.88 -1.03 13.77
CA CYS A 155 20.57 -1.34 14.29
C CYS A 155 19.54 -1.28 13.16
N VAL A 156 18.90 -2.40 12.84
CA VAL A 156 17.85 -2.47 11.82
C VAL A 156 16.58 -3.07 12.40
N ALA A 157 15.43 -2.49 12.07
CA ALA A 157 14.14 -2.99 12.50
C ALA A 157 13.67 -4.14 11.59
N GLY A 158 13.02 -5.16 12.16
CA GLY A 158 12.52 -6.31 11.41
C GLY A 158 12.27 -7.55 12.25
N CYS A 159 11.95 -8.64 11.57
CA CYS A 159 11.75 -9.96 12.15
C CYS A 159 13.06 -10.78 12.10
N PHE A 160 13.55 -11.18 13.27
CA PHE A 160 14.80 -11.93 13.42
C PHE A 160 14.54 -13.26 14.10
N CYS A 161 15.31 -14.30 13.77
CA CYS A 161 15.20 -15.55 14.52
C CYS A 161 15.45 -15.29 16.01
N GLY A 162 14.59 -15.87 16.86
CA GLY A 162 14.68 -15.73 18.31
C GLY A 162 15.99 -16.30 18.84
N ARG A 163 16.97 -15.42 19.07
CA ARG A 163 18.28 -15.76 19.61
C ARG A 163 18.19 -16.05 21.12
N PRO A 164 19.06 -16.91 21.68
CA PRO A 164 20.12 -17.70 20.99
C PRO A 164 19.61 -19.02 20.37
N ASN A 165 18.30 -19.28 20.41
CA ASN A 165 17.76 -20.62 20.18
C ASN A 165 17.50 -20.97 18.71
N HIS A 166 17.45 -19.99 17.82
CA HIS A 166 17.15 -20.21 16.40
C HIS A 166 18.10 -19.43 15.50
N VAL A 167 18.48 -20.04 14.38
CA VAL A 167 19.26 -19.45 13.29
C VAL A 167 18.51 -19.63 11.97
N ARG A 168 18.77 -18.76 10.98
CA ARG A 168 18.13 -18.90 9.66
C ARG A 168 18.70 -20.11 8.92
N LEU A 169 17.86 -20.88 8.25
CA LEU A 169 18.31 -22.02 7.46
C LEU A 169 19.29 -21.60 6.35
N ASN A 170 19.05 -20.46 5.69
CA ASN A 170 19.91 -19.94 4.62
C ASN A 170 19.74 -18.41 4.44
N ASN A 171 20.42 -17.82 3.45
CA ASN A 171 20.40 -16.37 3.19
C ASN A 171 19.08 -15.85 2.55
N ASN A 172 18.07 -16.69 2.35
CA ASN A 172 16.77 -16.25 1.83
C ASN A 172 15.97 -15.56 2.96
N THR A 173 15.37 -14.41 2.64
CA THR A 173 14.57 -13.57 3.54
C THR A 173 13.37 -14.31 4.15
N ASN A 174 12.87 -15.34 3.45
CA ASN A 174 11.76 -16.18 3.88
C ASN A 174 12.21 -17.56 4.41
N SER A 175 13.50 -17.75 4.68
CA SER A 175 14.00 -19.01 5.22
C SER A 175 13.55 -19.22 6.66
N LEU A 176 13.25 -20.47 7.00
CA LEU A 176 12.82 -20.87 8.34
C LEU A 176 13.89 -20.58 9.39
N CYS A 177 13.43 -20.16 10.57
CA CYS A 177 14.23 -20.10 11.78
C CYS A 177 14.17 -21.46 12.49
N ILE A 178 15.29 -22.17 12.49
CA ILE A 178 15.42 -23.51 13.06
C ILE A 178 16.46 -23.54 14.19
N PRO A 179 16.34 -24.48 15.13
CA PRO A 179 17.39 -24.74 16.11
C PRO A 179 18.75 -25.01 15.44
N PRO A 180 19.89 -24.49 15.96
CA PRO A 180 21.21 -24.68 15.35
C PRO A 180 21.63 -26.15 15.16
N ASN A 181 21.14 -27.06 16.03
CA ASN A 181 21.39 -28.50 15.93
C ASN A 181 20.62 -29.19 14.78
N GLU A 182 19.62 -28.52 14.19
CA GLU A 182 18.87 -28.98 13.03
C GLU A 182 19.45 -28.46 11.71
N CYS A 183 20.56 -27.72 11.74
CA CYS A 183 21.24 -27.27 10.53
C CYS A 183 21.73 -28.46 9.70
N PRO A 184 21.51 -28.46 8.37
CA PRO A 184 22.01 -29.51 7.49
C PRO A 184 23.55 -29.53 7.49
N LYS A 185 24.12 -30.74 7.43
CA LYS A 185 25.57 -30.98 7.36
C LYS A 185 26.08 -30.93 5.93
#